data_AF-A0A1I0CCP6-F1
#
_entry.id   AF-A0A1I0CCP6-F1
#
_cell.length_a   1.000
_cell.length_b   1.000
_cell.length_c   1.000
_cell.angle_alpha   90.00
_cell.angle_beta   90.00
_cell.angle_gamma   90.00
#
_symmetry.space_group_name_H-M   'P 1'
#
loop_
_entity.id
_entity.type
_entity.pdbx_description
1 polymer ?
#
loop_
_entity_poly.entity_id
_entity_poly.type
_entity_poly.pdbx_seq_one_letter_code
_entity_poly.pdbx_strand_id
1 'polypeptide(L)'
;MVYRRKENLFDRGVPSEENKIEIIIQSQYFNDYIEEYEVKISKLFSLARLSFIELTLLPYKNSNDKFRALTEKHQISIPKYEEKHLNGSTILFSTQDYELIVLNGELEYWKNKNYNNGQISVPDMQTINHIVPDYFIMDETDPYLTRREGNIRKVSINQFFEEIRILLVHHRIFYVNFNHQIKGQLIYYNYRLMSKFSKLFEPNRVNTKPSNDSTGLQHSYYSSLTNRLYLLCKSIDEIEFNCYKTPNNDTIDDTIYHLGYFIMLLTGSFENIAGVIKDTYSIELKHPKDLSIRVYNRKETIPFLKSVKHYNNDLVSYLLGKEVKVFINFVYEIRDALQHRDYFQGIGSSSPSGKNPNLLWIPYKDADSYTHFSKDFQERLGIEHEIEDNFLFDMHKFARTIFDYSVVIFNSIMEAINVNLYAKLSEPNKKVLDKKIKEFIDGDSYTMRIGKDSLYFN
;
A
#
# COMPACT_ATOMS: atom_id res chain seq x y z
N MET A 1 22.79 -23.30 -21.22
CA MET A 1 21.98 -23.33 -19.98
C MET A 1 20.59 -22.84 -20.36
N VAL A 2 19.56 -23.69 -20.29
CA VAL A 2 18.17 -23.24 -20.49
C VAL A 2 17.75 -22.58 -19.19
N TYR A 3 17.70 -21.24 -19.16
CA TYR A 3 17.18 -20.51 -18.01
C TYR A 3 15.72 -20.92 -17.80
N ARG A 4 15.42 -21.66 -16.74
CA ARG A 4 14.02 -21.89 -16.33
C ARG A 4 13.45 -20.53 -15.95
N ARG A 5 12.46 -20.06 -16.71
CA ARG A 5 11.72 -18.87 -16.35
C ARG A 5 10.88 -19.19 -15.12
N LYS A 6 11.18 -18.54 -13.99
CA LYS A 6 10.34 -18.64 -12.78
C LYS A 6 9.00 -17.97 -13.09
N GLU A 7 7.91 -18.62 -12.71
CA GLU A 7 6.57 -18.06 -12.81
C GLU A 7 6.47 -16.81 -11.92
N ASN A 8 5.69 -15.81 -12.32
CA ASN A 8 5.46 -14.63 -11.50
C ASN A 8 4.86 -15.03 -10.15
N LEU A 9 5.43 -14.53 -9.06
CA LEU A 9 5.01 -14.82 -7.69
C LEU A 9 3.49 -14.65 -7.46
N PHE A 10 2.86 -13.66 -8.09
CA PHE A 10 1.43 -13.39 -7.93
C PHE A 10 0.52 -14.33 -8.74
N ASP A 11 1.09 -15.10 -9.68
CA ASP A 11 0.38 -16.15 -10.43
C ASP A 11 0.58 -17.53 -9.80
N ARG A 12 1.52 -17.67 -8.85
CA ARG A 12 1.77 -18.91 -8.11
C ARG A 12 0.67 -19.18 -7.08
N GLY A 13 0.65 -20.42 -6.59
CA GLY A 13 -0.23 -20.83 -5.49
C GLY A 13 0.12 -20.16 -4.15
N VAL A 14 -0.60 -20.57 -3.10
CA VAL A 14 -0.38 -20.09 -1.73
C VAL A 14 1.10 -20.29 -1.32
N PRO A 15 1.76 -19.27 -0.74
CA PRO A 15 3.11 -19.44 -0.19
C PRO A 15 3.17 -20.56 0.85
N SER A 16 4.13 -21.47 0.69
CA SER A 16 4.32 -22.66 1.54
C SER A 16 5.78 -23.12 1.52
N GLU A 17 6.13 -24.15 2.29
CA GLU A 17 7.47 -24.76 2.23
C GLU A 17 7.80 -25.38 0.86
N GLU A 18 6.78 -25.81 0.13
CA GLU A 18 6.90 -26.35 -1.23
C GLU A 18 6.85 -25.24 -2.30
N ASN A 19 6.39 -24.04 -1.92
CA ASN A 19 6.26 -22.88 -2.80
C ASN A 19 6.83 -21.64 -2.09
N LYS A 20 8.14 -21.67 -1.84
CA LYS A 20 8.84 -20.60 -1.13
C LYS A 20 8.93 -19.32 -1.96
N ILE A 21 9.11 -18.22 -1.23
CA ILE A 21 9.45 -16.90 -1.75
C ILE A 21 10.94 -16.70 -1.53
N GLU A 22 11.70 -16.72 -2.62
CA GLU A 22 13.16 -16.55 -2.58
C GLU A 22 13.51 -15.07 -2.70
N ILE A 23 14.27 -14.56 -1.74
CA ILE A 23 14.65 -13.17 -1.64
C ILE A 23 16.17 -13.10 -1.58
N ILE A 24 16.77 -12.31 -2.46
CA ILE A 24 18.17 -11.88 -2.32
C ILE A 24 18.18 -10.41 -1.92
N ILE A 25 19.10 -10.02 -1.05
CA ILE A 25 19.31 -8.63 -0.67
C ILE A 25 20.74 -8.17 -0.94
N GLN A 26 20.90 -6.96 -1.48
CA GLN A 26 22.17 -6.28 -1.63
C GLN A 26 22.73 -5.82 -0.28
N SER A 27 23.27 -6.76 0.51
CA SER A 27 23.59 -6.53 1.91
C SER A 27 24.67 -5.47 2.15
N GLN A 28 25.58 -5.23 1.20
CA GLN A 28 26.61 -4.18 1.34
C GLN A 28 25.98 -2.81 1.61
N TYR A 29 24.99 -2.42 0.80
CA TYR A 29 24.34 -1.13 0.95
C TYR A 29 23.67 -1.00 2.34
N PHE A 30 22.87 -2.00 2.72
CA PHE A 30 22.17 -1.96 4.00
C PHE A 30 23.09 -2.10 5.22
N ASN A 31 24.27 -2.72 5.07
CA ASN A 31 25.32 -2.73 6.08
C ASN A 31 25.92 -1.34 6.28
N ASP A 32 26.20 -0.63 5.19
CA ASP A 32 26.84 0.70 5.22
C ASP A 32 25.88 1.78 5.75
N TYR A 33 24.57 1.63 5.47
CA TYR A 33 23.52 2.57 5.88
C TYR A 33 22.59 2.03 6.96
N ILE A 34 23.07 1.11 7.81
CA ILE A 34 22.18 0.42 8.78
C ILE A 34 21.46 1.37 9.75
N GLU A 35 22.04 2.53 10.07
CA GLU A 35 21.39 3.54 10.91
C GLU A 35 20.05 4.04 10.34
N GLU A 36 19.94 4.12 9.01
CA GLU A 36 18.69 4.53 8.34
C GLU A 36 17.71 3.37 8.20
N TYR A 37 18.23 2.15 8.01
CA TYR A 37 17.43 0.98 7.63
C TYR A 37 17.23 -0.03 8.76
N GLU A 38 17.70 0.21 9.99
CA GLU A 38 17.69 -0.76 11.11
C GLU A 38 16.31 -1.41 11.31
N VAL A 39 15.26 -0.58 11.41
CA VAL A 39 13.88 -1.05 11.62
C VAL A 39 13.42 -1.93 10.46
N LYS A 40 13.71 -1.52 9.22
CA LYS A 40 13.29 -2.24 8.00
C LYS A 40 14.06 -3.55 7.84
N ILE A 41 15.36 -3.58 8.11
CA ILE A 41 16.17 -4.80 8.05
C ILE A 41 15.77 -5.77 9.16
N SER A 42 15.54 -5.31 10.39
CA SER A 42 15.05 -6.18 11.46
C SER A 42 13.67 -6.76 11.13
N LYS A 43 12.78 -5.99 10.49
CA LYS A 43 11.49 -6.47 9.98
C LYS A 43 11.65 -7.50 8.86
N LEU A 44 12.55 -7.29 7.90
CA LEU A 44 12.85 -8.25 6.83
C LEU A 44 13.41 -9.56 7.40
N PHE A 45 14.35 -9.49 8.35
CA PHE A 45 14.88 -10.67 9.02
C PHE A 45 13.83 -11.39 9.88
N SER A 46 12.85 -10.65 10.40
CA SER A 46 11.69 -11.25 11.06
C SER A 46 10.80 -12.01 10.08
N LEU A 47 10.58 -11.49 8.87
CA LEU A 47 9.84 -12.20 7.81
C LEU A 47 10.56 -13.47 7.36
N ALA A 48 11.89 -13.47 7.29
CA ALA A 48 12.70 -14.63 6.92
C ALA A 48 12.55 -15.82 7.89
N ARG A 49 11.90 -15.64 9.04
CA ARG A 49 11.56 -16.73 9.97
C ARG A 49 10.31 -17.50 9.59
N LEU A 50 9.54 -17.02 8.61
CA LEU A 50 8.41 -17.74 8.06
C LEU A 50 8.94 -18.86 7.16
N SER A 51 8.44 -20.09 7.32
CA SER A 51 9.01 -21.27 6.63
C SER A 51 8.90 -21.25 5.10
N PHE A 52 8.05 -20.36 4.57
CA PHE A 52 7.89 -20.12 3.13
C PHE A 52 8.70 -18.92 2.61
N ILE A 53 9.53 -18.27 3.44
CA ILE A 53 10.42 -17.17 3.01
C ILE A 53 11.86 -17.64 3.12
N GLU A 54 12.59 -17.59 2.01
CA GLU A 54 14.01 -17.92 1.94
C GLU A 54 14.81 -16.65 1.64
N LEU A 55 15.48 -16.12 2.66
CA LEU A 55 16.29 -14.91 2.55
C LEU A 55 17.76 -15.26 2.42
N THR A 56 18.38 -14.83 1.32
CA THR A 56 19.81 -14.94 1.06
C THR A 56 20.44 -13.53 1.06
N LEU A 57 21.44 -13.33 1.91
CA LEU A 57 22.27 -12.12 1.88
C LEU A 57 23.29 -12.22 0.74
N LEU A 58 23.66 -11.10 0.12
CA LEU A 58 24.89 -11.07 -0.68
C LEU A 58 26.10 -10.80 0.24
N PRO A 59 27.29 -11.34 -0.05
CA PRO A 59 28.46 -11.10 0.78
C PRO A 59 28.80 -9.60 0.82
N TYR A 60 29.17 -9.10 2.00
CA TYR A 60 29.51 -7.68 2.20
C TYR A 60 30.88 -7.54 2.86
N LYS A 61 31.55 -6.44 2.54
CA LYS A 61 32.84 -6.00 3.07
C LYS A 61 32.60 -5.19 4.35
N ASN A 62 33.53 -5.30 5.31
CA ASN A 62 33.55 -4.52 6.55
C ASN A 62 32.23 -4.58 7.34
N SER A 63 32.11 -5.61 8.16
CA SER A 63 30.89 -5.83 8.94
C SER A 63 30.65 -4.71 9.94
N ASN A 64 29.54 -3.98 9.75
CA ASN A 64 29.02 -3.06 10.75
C ASN A 64 28.51 -3.87 11.94
N ASP A 65 28.93 -3.51 13.15
CA ASP A 65 28.57 -4.22 14.38
C ASP A 65 27.06 -4.35 14.58
N LYS A 66 26.28 -3.32 14.22
CA LYS A 66 24.82 -3.36 14.31
C LYS A 66 24.21 -4.32 13.31
N PHE A 67 24.67 -4.29 12.06
CA PHE A 67 24.18 -5.19 11.02
C PHE A 67 24.48 -6.66 11.40
N ARG A 68 25.69 -6.92 11.89
CA ARG A 68 26.09 -8.23 12.43
C ARG A 68 25.21 -8.65 13.59
N ALA A 69 25.02 -7.79 14.59
CA ALA A 69 24.16 -8.08 15.73
C ALA A 69 22.72 -8.41 15.30
N LEU A 70 22.19 -7.76 14.26
CA LEU A 70 20.90 -8.12 13.68
C LEU A 70 20.91 -9.49 13.00
N THR A 71 21.93 -9.80 12.19
CA THR A 71 22.04 -11.12 11.56
C THR A 71 22.12 -12.24 12.61
N GLU A 72 22.90 -12.04 13.68
CA GLU A 72 23.03 -12.99 14.79
C GLU A 72 21.72 -13.13 15.57
N LYS A 73 21.08 -12.01 15.95
CA LYS A 73 19.79 -11.98 16.65
C LYS A 73 18.71 -12.76 15.90
N HIS A 74 18.72 -12.69 14.57
CA HIS A 74 17.73 -13.34 13.72
C HIS A 74 18.20 -14.67 13.13
N GLN A 75 19.40 -15.16 13.48
CA GLN A 75 19.98 -16.41 13.00
C GLN A 75 20.11 -16.46 11.46
N ILE A 76 20.40 -15.31 10.84
CA ILE A 76 20.64 -15.21 9.39
C ILE A 76 22.12 -15.47 9.13
N SER A 77 22.42 -16.50 8.33
CA SER A 77 23.79 -16.81 7.95
C SER A 77 24.36 -15.76 7.00
N ILE A 78 25.62 -15.39 7.20
CA ILE A 78 26.33 -14.47 6.31
C ILE A 78 27.12 -15.32 5.31
N PRO A 79 26.76 -15.30 4.02
CA PRO A 79 27.49 -16.05 3.02
C PRO A 79 28.82 -15.36 2.67
N LYS A 80 29.67 -16.13 1.99
CA LYS A 80 31.00 -15.66 1.57
C LYS A 80 31.30 -16.10 0.15
N TYR A 81 32.15 -15.32 -0.50
CA TYR A 81 32.84 -15.76 -1.71
C TYR A 81 34.17 -16.41 -1.33
N GLU A 82 34.43 -17.60 -1.89
CA GLU A 82 35.69 -18.32 -1.71
C GLU A 82 36.30 -18.67 -3.07
N GLU A 83 37.62 -18.58 -3.17
CA GLU A 83 38.35 -19.07 -4.34
C GLU A 83 38.83 -20.51 -4.09
N LYS A 84 38.49 -21.44 -4.99
CA LYS A 84 39.02 -22.82 -4.99
C LYS A 84 39.75 -23.09 -6.31
N HIS A 85 40.96 -23.65 -6.20
CA HIS A 85 41.80 -24.02 -7.35
C HIS A 85 41.47 -25.44 -7.86
N LEU A 86 40.26 -25.63 -8.37
CA LEU A 86 39.81 -26.89 -8.98
C LEU A 86 39.90 -26.76 -10.50
N ASN A 87 40.97 -27.28 -11.12
CA ASN A 87 41.24 -27.15 -12.56
C ASN A 87 41.29 -25.69 -13.07
N GLY A 88 41.85 -24.79 -12.27
CA GLY A 88 41.83 -23.34 -12.45
C GLY A 88 41.23 -22.64 -11.24
N SER A 89 41.36 -21.32 -11.14
CA SER A 89 40.69 -20.54 -10.09
C SER A 89 39.18 -20.50 -10.37
N THR A 90 38.38 -20.93 -9.40
CA THR A 90 36.92 -20.86 -9.43
C THR A 90 36.43 -20.14 -8.19
N ILE A 91 35.42 -19.29 -8.34
CA ILE A 91 34.78 -18.54 -7.27
C ILE A 91 33.51 -19.28 -6.88
N LEU A 92 33.40 -19.62 -5.60
CA LEU A 92 32.23 -20.21 -4.99
C LEU A 92 31.47 -19.16 -4.17
N PHE A 93 30.15 -19.20 -4.26
CA PHE A 93 29.25 -18.61 -3.27
C PHE A 93 28.88 -19.70 -2.27
N SER A 94 29.23 -19.50 -1.00
CA SER A 94 28.99 -20.50 0.06
C SER A 94 28.07 -19.93 1.14
N THR A 95 26.98 -20.64 1.41
CA THR A 95 26.09 -20.46 2.56
C THR A 95 26.35 -21.55 3.60
N GLN A 96 25.58 -21.59 4.69
CA GLN A 96 25.61 -22.73 5.61
C GLN A 96 25.01 -24.01 5.00
N ASP A 97 24.12 -23.85 4.03
CA ASP A 97 23.30 -24.93 3.50
C ASP A 97 23.79 -25.47 2.15
N TYR A 98 24.52 -24.66 1.36
CA TYR A 98 25.01 -25.05 0.04
C TYR A 98 26.22 -24.24 -0.44
N GLU A 99 26.91 -24.78 -1.45
CA GLU A 99 27.95 -24.10 -2.23
C GLU A 99 27.54 -24.04 -3.71
N LEU A 100 27.83 -22.92 -4.37
CA LEU A 100 27.52 -22.67 -5.77
C LEU A 100 28.74 -22.14 -6.50
N ILE A 101 29.14 -22.78 -7.60
CA ILE A 101 30.16 -22.21 -8.51
C ILE A 101 29.53 -21.05 -9.27
N VAL A 102 30.03 -19.84 -9.05
CA VAL A 102 29.46 -18.62 -9.67
C VAL A 102 30.31 -18.09 -10.84
N LEU A 103 31.63 -18.29 -10.80
CA LEU A 103 32.51 -17.74 -11.84
C LEU A 103 33.87 -18.47 -11.90
N ASN A 104 34.50 -18.49 -13.06
CA ASN A 104 35.90 -18.89 -13.21
C ASN A 104 36.80 -17.65 -13.20
N GLY A 105 37.90 -17.69 -12.45
CA GLY A 105 38.90 -16.63 -12.33
C GLY A 105 39.25 -16.31 -10.87
N GLU A 106 40.12 -15.32 -10.70
CA GLU A 106 40.59 -14.85 -9.39
C GLU A 106 39.53 -13.97 -8.70
N LEU A 107 39.26 -14.26 -7.43
CA LEU A 107 38.25 -13.54 -6.65
C LEU A 107 38.61 -12.07 -6.47
N GLU A 108 39.89 -11.77 -6.20
CA GLU A 108 40.39 -10.40 -6.03
C GLU A 108 40.13 -9.52 -7.26
N TYR A 109 40.23 -10.09 -8.46
CA TYR A 109 39.95 -9.38 -9.69
C TYR A 109 38.46 -9.06 -9.83
N TRP A 110 37.60 -10.06 -9.66
CA TRP A 110 36.17 -9.92 -9.93
C TRP A 110 35.40 -9.17 -8.84
N LYS A 111 35.78 -9.30 -7.57
CA LYS A 111 35.11 -8.61 -6.44
C LYS A 111 35.29 -7.09 -6.42
N ASN A 112 36.23 -6.59 -7.22
CA ASN A 112 36.53 -5.16 -7.36
C ASN A 112 35.95 -4.59 -8.67
N LYS A 113 35.36 -5.44 -9.51
CA LYS A 113 34.60 -5.02 -10.68
C LYS A 113 33.14 -4.88 -10.33
N ASN A 114 32.67 -3.65 -10.39
CA ASN A 114 31.25 -3.37 -10.31
C ASN A 114 30.61 -3.69 -11.66
N TYR A 115 29.49 -4.38 -11.59
CA TYR A 115 28.66 -4.63 -12.75
C TYR A 115 28.01 -3.30 -13.16
N ASN A 116 28.23 -2.88 -14.40
CA ASN A 116 27.45 -1.82 -15.03
C ASN A 116 27.50 -0.43 -14.32
N ASN A 117 28.59 -0.13 -13.62
CA ASN A 117 28.78 1.08 -12.78
C ASN A 117 27.82 1.19 -11.57
N GLY A 118 27.12 0.10 -11.20
CA GLY A 118 26.32 0.03 -9.97
C GLY A 118 27.15 -0.32 -8.74
N GLN A 119 26.49 -0.63 -7.63
CA GLN A 119 27.13 -1.10 -6.40
C GLN A 119 27.21 -2.63 -6.31
N ILE A 120 26.70 -3.35 -7.31
CA ILE A 120 26.68 -4.83 -7.37
C ILE A 120 27.97 -5.32 -8.01
N SER A 121 28.66 -6.27 -7.40
CA SER A 121 29.87 -6.86 -7.98
C SER A 121 29.55 -7.88 -9.07
N VAL A 122 30.53 -8.23 -9.91
CA VAL A 122 30.34 -9.29 -10.92
C VAL A 122 29.97 -10.65 -10.27
N PRO A 123 30.61 -11.11 -9.17
CA PRO A 123 30.19 -12.32 -8.46
C PRO A 123 28.75 -12.27 -7.94
N ASP A 124 28.30 -11.13 -7.42
CA ASP A 124 26.91 -10.94 -6.96
C ASP A 124 25.93 -11.18 -8.12
N MET A 125 26.19 -10.58 -9.28
CA MET A 125 25.34 -10.72 -10.45
C MET A 125 25.28 -12.18 -10.94
N GLN A 126 26.40 -12.89 -10.94
CA GLN A 126 26.40 -14.32 -11.29
C GLN A 126 25.60 -15.14 -10.26
N THR A 127 25.76 -14.85 -8.97
CA THR A 127 25.01 -15.50 -7.88
C THR A 127 23.51 -15.33 -8.09
N ILE A 128 23.07 -14.10 -8.37
CA ILE A 128 21.66 -13.78 -8.66
C ILE A 128 21.15 -14.54 -9.89
N ASN A 129 21.93 -14.62 -10.96
CA ASN A 129 21.55 -15.35 -12.19
C ASN A 129 21.46 -16.87 -11.98
N HIS A 130 22.21 -17.41 -11.04
CA HIS A 130 22.15 -18.83 -10.69
C HIS A 130 20.98 -19.17 -9.78
N ILE A 131 20.70 -18.33 -8.77
CA ILE A 131 19.60 -18.54 -7.81
C ILE A 131 18.25 -18.21 -8.48
N VAL A 132 18.18 -17.13 -9.26
CA VAL A 132 16.95 -16.61 -9.88
C VAL A 132 15.85 -16.32 -8.82
N PRO A 133 16.12 -15.40 -7.89
CA PRO A 133 15.19 -15.12 -6.79
C PRO A 133 13.89 -14.50 -7.30
N ASP A 134 12.84 -14.61 -6.49
CA ASP A 134 11.59 -13.87 -6.73
C ASP A 134 11.77 -12.39 -6.54
N TYR A 135 12.54 -12.01 -5.52
CA TYR A 135 12.87 -10.63 -5.20
C TYR A 135 14.37 -10.42 -5.11
N PHE A 136 14.83 -9.34 -5.72
CA PHE A 136 16.15 -8.77 -5.44
C PHE A 136 15.97 -7.38 -4.82
N ILE A 137 16.20 -7.30 -3.50
CA ILE A 137 16.06 -6.08 -2.69
C ILE A 137 17.36 -5.30 -2.75
N MET A 138 17.27 -4.05 -3.20
CA MET A 138 18.42 -3.18 -3.40
C MET A 138 18.08 -1.71 -3.13
N ASP A 139 19.10 -0.86 -3.19
CA ASP A 139 18.95 0.60 -3.06
C ASP A 139 18.07 1.20 -4.17
N GLU A 140 17.22 2.16 -3.78
CA GLU A 140 16.38 2.95 -4.68
C GLU A 140 17.21 3.84 -5.61
N THR A 141 18.41 4.23 -5.19
CA THR A 141 19.29 5.12 -5.96
C THR A 141 20.25 4.37 -6.89
N ASP A 142 20.39 3.05 -6.76
CA ASP A 142 21.31 2.27 -7.60
C ASP A 142 20.78 2.22 -9.04
N PRO A 143 21.58 2.65 -10.04
CA PRO A 143 21.17 2.66 -11.45
C PRO A 143 20.72 1.29 -11.98
N TYR A 144 21.19 0.20 -11.38
CA TYR A 144 20.81 -1.15 -11.77
C TYR A 144 19.34 -1.48 -11.47
N LEU A 145 18.72 -0.83 -10.48
CA LEU A 145 17.29 -1.03 -10.16
C LEU A 145 16.39 -0.76 -11.37
N THR A 146 16.70 0.30 -12.12
CA THR A 146 15.91 0.74 -13.28
C THR A 146 16.19 -0.04 -14.57
N ARG A 147 17.30 -0.81 -14.63
CA ARG A 147 17.69 -1.56 -15.83
C ARG A 147 16.79 -2.76 -16.07
N ARG A 148 16.65 -3.18 -17.32
CA ARG A 148 15.84 -4.35 -17.72
C ARG A 148 16.77 -5.50 -18.05
N GLU A 149 17.18 -6.24 -17.04
CA GLU A 149 18.07 -7.39 -17.21
C GLU A 149 17.50 -8.56 -16.43
N GLY A 150 17.20 -9.65 -17.15
CA GLY A 150 16.65 -10.88 -16.58
C GLY A 150 15.16 -10.83 -16.22
N ASN A 151 14.68 -11.94 -15.68
CA ASN A 151 13.30 -12.09 -15.19
C ASN A 151 13.18 -11.80 -13.68
N ILE A 152 14.19 -11.16 -13.08
CA ILE A 152 14.28 -10.95 -11.63
C ILE A 152 13.53 -9.68 -11.26
N ARG A 153 12.67 -9.77 -10.24
CA ARG A 153 11.93 -8.61 -9.72
C ARG A 153 12.82 -7.79 -8.79
N LYS A 154 13.34 -6.69 -9.30
CA LYS A 154 14.19 -5.76 -8.56
C LYS A 154 13.32 -4.71 -7.88
N VAL A 155 13.47 -4.57 -6.58
CA VAL A 155 12.60 -3.72 -5.75
C VAL A 155 13.40 -3.03 -4.67
N SER A 156 12.89 -1.89 -4.22
CA SER A 156 13.32 -1.33 -2.96
C SER A 156 12.78 -2.12 -1.77
N ILE A 157 13.36 -1.93 -0.58
CA ILE A 157 12.85 -2.57 0.64
C ILE A 157 11.41 -2.13 0.96
N ASN A 158 11.03 -0.88 0.64
CA ASN A 158 9.67 -0.38 0.85
C ASN A 158 8.69 -1.04 -0.12
N GLN A 159 9.07 -1.11 -1.41
CA GLN A 159 8.28 -1.78 -2.45
C GLN A 159 8.09 -3.26 -2.11
N PHE A 160 9.16 -3.96 -1.70
CA PHE A 160 9.08 -5.33 -1.24
C PHE A 160 8.05 -5.52 -0.12
N PHE A 161 8.06 -4.67 0.91
CA PHE A 161 7.11 -4.78 2.01
C PHE A 161 5.65 -4.55 1.59
N GLU A 162 5.40 -3.63 0.67
CA GLU A 162 4.04 -3.45 0.13
C GLU A 162 3.59 -4.66 -0.68
N GLU A 163 4.45 -5.18 -1.55
CA GLU A 163 4.11 -6.32 -2.40
C GLU A 163 3.90 -7.62 -1.61
N ILE A 164 4.80 -7.92 -0.67
CA ILE A 164 4.66 -9.11 0.18
C ILE A 164 3.39 -9.00 1.05
N ARG A 165 3.06 -7.80 1.54
CA ARG A 165 1.80 -7.55 2.26
C ARG A 165 0.61 -7.93 1.38
N ILE A 166 0.56 -7.46 0.13
CA ILE A 166 -0.56 -7.70 -0.79
C ILE A 166 -0.72 -9.19 -1.07
N LEU A 167 0.38 -9.87 -1.38
CA LEU A 167 0.39 -11.32 -1.63
C LEU A 167 -0.15 -12.10 -0.42
N LEU A 168 0.37 -11.82 0.78
CA LEU A 168 -0.05 -12.53 1.99
C LEU A 168 -1.52 -12.27 2.34
N VAL A 169 -1.98 -11.03 2.18
CA VAL A 169 -3.38 -10.65 2.44
C VAL A 169 -4.35 -11.36 1.50
N HIS A 170 -4.02 -11.41 0.21
CA HIS A 170 -4.82 -12.13 -0.78
C HIS A 170 -4.96 -13.62 -0.42
N HIS A 171 -3.86 -14.26 -0.02
CA HIS A 171 -3.87 -15.64 0.45
C HIS A 171 -4.39 -15.83 1.89
N ARG A 172 -4.90 -14.77 2.52
CA ARG A 172 -5.44 -14.78 3.89
C ARG A 172 -4.44 -15.23 4.95
N ILE A 173 -3.16 -14.97 4.71
CA ILE A 173 -2.06 -15.22 5.63
C ILE A 173 -1.85 -13.95 6.45
N PHE A 174 -2.24 -13.97 7.73
CA PHE A 174 -2.16 -12.83 8.65
C PHE A 174 -1.28 -13.16 9.86
N TYR A 175 -0.24 -12.38 10.11
CA TYR A 175 0.64 -12.45 11.28
C TYR A 175 0.66 -11.12 12.07
N VAL A 176 0.56 -11.19 13.40
CA VAL A 176 0.93 -10.04 14.25
C VAL A 176 2.44 -9.88 14.24
N ASN A 177 3.13 -11.00 14.44
CA ASN A 177 4.58 -11.17 14.39
C ASN A 177 4.88 -12.59 13.86
N PHE A 178 6.14 -12.90 13.59
CA PHE A 178 6.56 -14.20 13.02
C PHE A 178 6.17 -15.42 13.87
N ASN A 179 5.88 -15.25 15.17
CA ASN A 179 5.44 -16.33 16.06
C ASN A 179 3.91 -16.44 16.20
N HIS A 180 3.14 -15.47 15.69
CA HIS A 180 1.72 -15.39 15.97
C HIS A 180 0.89 -15.07 14.73
N GLN A 181 0.34 -16.13 14.14
CA GLN A 181 -0.64 -16.04 13.06
C GLN A 181 -2.05 -15.76 13.60
N ILE A 182 -2.78 -14.86 12.93
CA ILE A 182 -4.17 -14.51 13.21
C ILE A 182 -5.07 -15.24 12.23
N LYS A 183 -6.23 -15.71 12.71
CA LYS A 183 -7.27 -16.27 11.86
C LYS A 183 -8.22 -15.17 11.38
N GLY A 184 -8.38 -15.09 10.06
CA GLY A 184 -9.36 -14.23 9.41
C GLY A 184 -8.90 -12.80 9.15
N GLN A 185 -9.51 -12.17 8.15
CA GLN A 185 -9.12 -10.86 7.62
C GLN A 185 -9.59 -9.66 8.47
N LEU A 186 -10.56 -9.88 9.37
CA LEU A 186 -11.23 -8.80 10.10
C LEU A 186 -10.24 -7.96 10.90
N ILE A 187 -9.31 -8.60 11.59
CA ILE A 187 -8.32 -7.93 12.44
C ILE A 187 -7.36 -7.08 11.59
N TYR A 188 -6.88 -7.62 10.46
CA TYR A 188 -6.00 -6.89 9.52
C TYR A 188 -6.70 -5.67 8.93
N TYR A 189 -7.92 -5.82 8.39
CA TYR A 189 -8.60 -4.69 7.74
C TYR A 189 -9.11 -3.65 8.73
N ASN A 190 -9.47 -4.05 9.96
CA ASN A 190 -9.75 -3.09 11.03
C ASN A 190 -8.50 -2.28 11.37
N TYR A 191 -7.35 -2.94 11.50
CA TYR A 191 -6.09 -2.23 11.74
C TYR A 191 -5.73 -1.30 10.58
N ARG A 192 -5.88 -1.74 9.32
CA ARG A 192 -5.64 -0.90 8.15
C ARG A 192 -6.55 0.32 8.11
N LEU A 193 -7.83 0.13 8.39
CA LEU A 193 -8.80 1.22 8.50
C LEU A 193 -8.36 2.21 9.57
N MET A 194 -7.91 1.70 10.72
CA MET A 194 -7.42 2.51 11.84
C MET A 194 -6.15 3.28 11.54
N SER A 195 -5.18 2.64 10.90
CA SER A 195 -3.90 3.27 10.55
C SER A 195 -4.06 4.32 9.47
N LYS A 196 -4.88 4.04 8.44
CA LYS A 196 -5.11 4.98 7.34
C LYS A 196 -6.07 6.09 7.73
N PHE A 197 -7.19 5.78 8.38
CA PHE A 197 -8.24 6.76 8.73
C PHE A 197 -8.23 7.09 10.22
N SER A 198 -7.06 7.42 10.77
CA SER A 198 -6.83 7.61 12.20
C SER A 198 -7.76 8.65 12.84
N LYS A 199 -8.13 9.70 12.11
CA LYS A 199 -9.02 10.77 12.59
C LYS A 199 -10.50 10.36 12.65
N LEU A 200 -10.89 9.21 12.09
CA LEU A 200 -12.28 8.72 12.12
C LEU A 200 -12.71 8.25 13.53
N PHE A 201 -11.77 7.78 14.34
CA PHE A 201 -12.10 6.98 15.53
C PHE A 201 -12.44 7.82 16.77
N GLU A 202 -11.85 8.99 16.95
CA GLU A 202 -12.19 9.87 18.06
C GLU A 202 -13.65 10.36 17.97
N PRO A 203 -14.15 10.80 16.79
CA PRO A 203 -15.53 11.25 16.66
C PRO A 203 -16.56 10.11 16.67
N ASN A 204 -16.21 8.92 16.14
CA ASN A 204 -17.10 7.76 16.12
C ASN A 204 -17.45 7.30 17.55
N ARG A 205 -16.46 7.23 18.45
CA ARG A 205 -16.64 6.77 19.84
C ARG A 205 -17.55 7.68 20.69
N VAL A 206 -17.74 8.92 20.28
CA VAL A 206 -18.57 9.93 20.97
C VAL A 206 -20.01 9.87 20.52
N ASN A 207 -20.18 9.67 19.22
CA ASN A 207 -21.49 9.61 18.59
C ASN A 207 -22.16 8.26 18.80
N THR A 208 -21.40 7.21 19.11
CA THR A 208 -21.93 6.00 19.77
C THR A 208 -22.24 6.29 21.24
N LYS A 209 -23.26 7.10 21.52
CA LYS A 209 -23.86 7.09 22.86
C LYS A 209 -24.36 5.68 23.14
N PRO A 210 -24.13 5.10 24.33
CA PRO A 210 -24.94 3.97 24.77
C PRO A 210 -26.36 4.52 24.95
N SER A 211 -27.21 4.38 23.93
CA SER A 211 -28.63 4.62 24.10
C SER A 211 -29.13 3.54 25.07
N ASN A 212 -29.67 3.97 26.21
CA ASN A 212 -30.41 3.08 27.11
C ASN A 212 -31.66 2.49 26.45
N ASP A 213 -32.02 2.95 25.24
CA ASP A 213 -33.02 2.33 24.40
C ASP A 213 -32.44 1.09 23.70
N SER A 214 -32.65 -0.04 24.36
CA SER A 214 -32.64 -1.36 23.76
C SER A 214 -33.59 -1.42 22.55
N THR A 215 -33.16 -2.11 21.48
CA THR A 215 -33.96 -2.71 20.38
C THR A 215 -34.07 -2.02 19.01
N GLY A 216 -33.08 -1.21 18.58
CA GLY A 216 -32.92 -0.90 17.15
C GLY A 216 -31.46 -0.76 16.74
N LEU A 217 -31.02 -1.51 15.72
CA LEU A 217 -29.82 -1.18 14.95
C LEU A 217 -30.04 0.18 14.28
N GLN A 218 -29.87 1.28 15.01
CA GLN A 218 -29.79 2.59 14.38
C GLN A 218 -28.50 2.64 13.57
N HIS A 219 -28.62 2.40 12.27
CA HIS A 219 -27.53 2.58 11.31
C HIS A 219 -27.16 4.06 11.26
N SER A 220 -26.21 4.48 12.10
CA SER A 220 -25.64 5.82 12.05
C SER A 220 -24.80 5.99 10.78
N TYR A 221 -24.72 7.21 10.25
CA TYR A 221 -23.80 7.51 9.14
C TYR A 221 -22.34 7.15 9.46
N TYR A 222 -21.94 7.18 10.74
CA TYR A 222 -20.63 6.71 11.20
C TYR A 222 -20.42 5.21 10.99
N SER A 223 -21.39 4.38 11.36
CA SER A 223 -21.29 2.92 11.17
C SER A 223 -21.22 2.57 9.68
N SER A 224 -22.03 3.25 8.86
CA SER A 224 -22.01 3.08 7.40
C SER A 224 -20.68 3.54 6.79
N LEU A 225 -20.15 4.70 7.22
CA LEU A 225 -18.86 5.21 6.78
C LEU A 225 -17.72 4.23 7.13
N THR A 226 -17.68 3.76 8.38
CA THR A 226 -16.67 2.81 8.87
C THR A 226 -16.68 1.53 8.04
N ASN A 227 -17.87 0.97 7.77
CA ASN A 227 -18.01 -0.23 6.96
C ASN A 227 -17.59 0.01 5.51
N ARG A 228 -17.93 1.16 4.91
CA ARG A 228 -17.52 1.48 3.53
C ARG A 228 -16.01 1.66 3.42
N LEU A 229 -15.38 2.35 4.36
CA LEU A 229 -13.93 2.53 4.38
C LEU A 229 -13.19 1.21 4.66
N TYR A 230 -13.75 0.32 5.49
CA TYR A 230 -13.24 -1.05 5.66
C TYR A 230 -13.26 -1.80 4.33
N LEU A 231 -14.39 -1.76 3.61
CA LEU A 231 -14.51 -2.40 2.30
C LEU A 231 -13.63 -1.73 1.24
N LEU A 232 -13.39 -0.42 1.36
CA LEU A 232 -12.50 0.34 0.48
C LEU A 232 -11.05 -0.14 0.63
N CYS A 233 -10.61 -0.38 1.88
CA CYS A 233 -9.30 -0.97 2.18
C CYS A 233 -9.15 -2.37 1.58
N LYS A 234 -10.24 -3.15 1.54
CA LYS A 234 -10.24 -4.47 0.91
C LYS A 234 -10.20 -4.37 -0.61
N SER A 235 -11.00 -3.51 -1.22
CA SER A 235 -11.03 -3.38 -2.68
C SER A 235 -9.69 -2.90 -3.23
N ILE A 236 -8.98 -1.98 -2.55
CA ILE A 236 -7.66 -1.56 -3.01
C ILE A 236 -6.65 -2.71 -2.98
N ASP A 237 -6.67 -3.57 -1.95
CA ASP A 237 -5.76 -4.73 -1.88
C ASP A 237 -6.01 -5.73 -3.02
N GLU A 238 -7.27 -5.96 -3.40
CA GLU A 238 -7.59 -6.84 -4.55
C GLU A 238 -7.22 -6.20 -5.90
N ILE A 239 -7.36 -4.87 -6.05
CA ILE A 239 -6.89 -4.15 -7.25
C ILE A 239 -5.37 -4.30 -7.37
N GLU A 240 -4.63 -4.02 -6.30
CA GLU A 240 -3.16 -4.10 -6.31
C GLU A 240 -2.68 -5.53 -6.58
N PHE A 241 -3.33 -6.55 -6.01
CA PHE A 241 -2.98 -7.95 -6.26
C PHE A 241 -3.11 -8.29 -7.75
N ASN A 242 -4.24 -7.96 -8.37
CA ASN A 242 -4.45 -8.25 -9.80
C ASN A 242 -3.53 -7.43 -10.72
N CYS A 243 -3.10 -6.24 -10.31
CA CYS A 243 -2.10 -5.46 -11.05
C CYS A 243 -0.68 -6.06 -10.99
N TYR A 244 -0.39 -6.91 -10.00
CA TYR A 244 0.91 -7.58 -9.88
C TYR A 244 0.97 -8.96 -10.54
N LYS A 245 -0.17 -9.52 -10.93
CA LYS A 245 -0.26 -10.73 -11.75
C LYS A 245 0.24 -10.49 -13.16
N THR A 246 0.53 -11.57 -13.89
CA THR A 246 0.81 -11.48 -15.33
C THR A 246 -0.45 -11.03 -16.06
N PRO A 247 -0.41 -9.91 -16.80
CA PRO A 247 -1.59 -9.40 -17.47
C PRO A 247 -2.17 -10.37 -18.49
N ASN A 248 -3.46 -10.58 -18.37
CA ASN A 248 -4.34 -11.26 -19.30
C ASN A 248 -5.76 -10.68 -19.16
N ASN A 249 -6.69 -11.11 -20.00
CA ASN A 249 -8.06 -10.59 -19.98
C ASN A 249 -8.74 -10.78 -18.62
N ASP A 250 -8.56 -11.93 -17.97
CA ASP A 250 -9.19 -12.22 -16.67
C ASP A 250 -8.67 -11.27 -15.57
N THR A 251 -7.33 -11.08 -15.50
CA THR A 251 -6.73 -10.15 -14.52
C THR A 251 -7.17 -8.71 -14.74
N ILE A 252 -7.38 -8.31 -15.99
CA ILE A 252 -7.85 -6.98 -16.35
C ILE A 252 -9.31 -6.81 -15.91
N ASP A 253 -10.16 -7.78 -16.25
CA ASP A 253 -11.59 -7.77 -15.89
C ASP A 253 -11.78 -7.76 -14.37
N ASP A 254 -11.02 -8.59 -13.63
CA ASP A 254 -11.03 -8.61 -12.17
C ASP A 254 -10.56 -7.27 -11.57
N THR A 255 -9.52 -6.67 -12.15
CA THR A 255 -9.04 -5.35 -11.71
C THR A 255 -10.10 -4.27 -11.91
N ILE A 256 -10.77 -4.24 -13.07
CA ILE A 256 -11.83 -3.27 -13.39
C ILE A 256 -13.04 -3.48 -12.48
N TYR A 257 -13.43 -4.73 -12.22
CA TYR A 257 -14.52 -5.06 -11.32
C TYR A 257 -14.27 -4.49 -9.91
N HIS A 258 -13.09 -4.75 -9.35
CA HIS A 258 -12.74 -4.23 -8.03
C HIS A 258 -12.56 -2.71 -8.02
N LEU A 259 -12.06 -2.11 -9.11
CA LEU A 259 -11.99 -0.65 -9.27
C LEU A 259 -13.37 -0.02 -9.30
N GLY A 260 -14.33 -0.61 -10.03
CA GLY A 260 -15.71 -0.14 -10.06
C GLY A 260 -16.34 -0.14 -8.66
N TYR A 261 -16.14 -1.24 -7.92
CA TYR A 261 -16.59 -1.36 -6.53
C TYR A 261 -15.91 -0.34 -5.61
N PHE A 262 -14.60 -0.14 -5.76
CA PHE A 262 -13.82 0.86 -5.03
C PHE A 262 -14.37 2.27 -5.21
N ILE A 263 -14.65 2.70 -6.45
CA ILE A 263 -15.21 4.03 -6.75
C ILE A 263 -16.63 4.19 -6.16
N MET A 264 -17.46 3.15 -6.25
CA MET A 264 -18.79 3.16 -5.61
C MET A 264 -18.70 3.32 -4.08
N LEU A 265 -17.79 2.59 -3.43
CA LEU A 265 -17.57 2.71 -1.99
C LEU A 265 -17.07 4.11 -1.61
N LEU A 266 -16.15 4.67 -2.40
CA LEU A 266 -15.57 5.98 -2.16
C LEU A 266 -16.63 7.10 -2.26
N THR A 267 -17.40 7.12 -3.34
CA THR A 267 -18.49 8.11 -3.51
C THR A 267 -19.57 7.96 -2.44
N GLY A 268 -19.94 6.73 -2.06
CA GLY A 268 -20.83 6.50 -0.92
C GLY A 268 -20.23 7.00 0.40
N SER A 269 -18.92 6.88 0.58
CA SER A 269 -18.24 7.38 1.79
C SER A 269 -18.29 8.91 1.88
N PHE A 270 -18.22 9.63 0.74
CA PHE A 270 -18.47 11.09 0.70
C PHE A 270 -19.90 11.45 1.13
N GLU A 271 -20.90 10.68 0.69
CA GLU A 271 -22.29 10.85 1.14
C GLU A 271 -22.44 10.58 2.65
N ASN A 272 -21.76 9.56 3.19
CA ASN A 272 -21.78 9.32 4.64
C ASN A 272 -21.07 10.43 5.42
N ILE A 273 -19.97 10.99 4.92
CA ILE A 273 -19.35 12.17 5.55
C ILE A 273 -20.36 13.32 5.64
N ALA A 274 -21.11 13.60 4.57
CA ALA A 274 -22.11 14.65 4.60
C ALA A 274 -23.14 14.39 5.71
N GLY A 275 -23.60 13.14 5.84
CA GLY A 275 -24.48 12.72 6.93
C GLY A 275 -23.85 12.85 8.32
N VAL A 276 -22.58 12.48 8.49
CA VAL A 276 -21.83 12.66 9.73
C VAL A 276 -21.75 14.14 10.13
N ILE A 277 -21.44 15.03 9.18
CA ILE A 277 -21.40 16.48 9.41
C ILE A 277 -22.79 17.00 9.78
N LYS A 278 -23.83 16.58 9.04
CA LYS A 278 -25.22 16.95 9.31
C LYS A 278 -25.63 16.59 10.72
N ASP A 279 -25.39 15.35 11.14
CA ASP A 279 -25.79 14.86 12.46
C ASP A 279 -24.97 15.54 13.57
N THR A 280 -23.67 15.74 13.35
CA THR A 280 -22.79 16.42 14.31
C THR A 280 -23.26 17.83 14.60
N TYR A 281 -23.62 18.61 13.58
CA TYR A 281 -24.09 19.99 13.75
C TYR A 281 -25.62 20.12 13.84
N SER A 282 -26.35 19.00 13.87
CA SER A 282 -27.83 18.98 13.89
C SER A 282 -28.46 19.85 12.80
N ILE A 283 -27.92 19.76 11.57
CA ILE A 283 -28.38 20.59 10.45
C ILE A 283 -29.70 20.05 9.91
N GLU A 284 -30.70 20.92 9.87
CA GLU A 284 -31.98 20.67 9.20
C GLU A 284 -31.88 21.07 7.73
N LEU A 285 -32.27 20.16 6.84
CA LEU A 285 -32.33 20.38 5.40
C LEU A 285 -33.76 20.31 4.92
N LYS A 286 -34.14 21.24 4.03
CA LYS A 286 -35.48 21.25 3.42
C LYS A 286 -35.72 20.02 2.54
N HIS A 287 -34.68 19.54 1.86
CA HIS A 287 -34.76 18.36 1.02
C HIS A 287 -33.59 17.41 1.29
N PRO A 288 -33.82 16.09 1.37
CA PRO A 288 -32.74 15.10 1.57
C PRO A 288 -31.66 15.16 0.49
N LYS A 289 -32.03 15.48 -0.75
CA LYS A 289 -31.11 15.63 -1.89
C LYS A 289 -30.08 16.75 -1.74
N ASP A 290 -30.30 17.67 -0.80
CA ASP A 290 -29.37 18.77 -0.55
C ASP A 290 -28.17 18.32 0.30
N LEU A 291 -28.22 17.12 0.89
CA LEU A 291 -27.14 16.52 1.69
C LEU A 291 -26.01 16.02 0.79
N SER A 292 -25.02 16.88 0.53
CA SER A 292 -23.84 16.51 -0.24
C SER A 292 -22.64 17.37 0.14
N ILE A 293 -21.43 16.82 -0.01
CA ILE A 293 -20.19 17.62 -0.01
C ILE A 293 -19.69 17.92 -1.43
N ARG A 294 -20.34 17.36 -2.48
CA ARG A 294 -19.99 17.59 -3.89
C ARG A 294 -20.44 18.99 -4.30
N VAL A 295 -19.49 19.81 -4.76
CA VAL A 295 -19.77 21.15 -5.31
C VAL A 295 -19.41 21.17 -6.78
N TYR A 296 -20.41 21.28 -7.65
CA TYR A 296 -20.20 21.42 -9.08
C TYR A 296 -19.39 22.69 -9.41
N ASN A 297 -18.48 22.60 -10.38
CA ASN A 297 -17.55 23.69 -10.73
C ASN A 297 -18.23 25.04 -11.02
N ARG A 298 -19.49 25.04 -11.48
CA ARG A 298 -20.27 26.24 -11.83
C ARG A 298 -21.13 26.81 -10.69
N LYS A 299 -21.17 26.17 -9.51
CA LYS A 299 -21.96 26.63 -8.36
C LYS A 299 -21.02 27.08 -7.23
N GLU A 300 -21.29 28.26 -6.66
CA GLU A 300 -20.47 28.79 -5.56
C GLU A 300 -20.60 27.96 -4.28
N THR A 301 -21.82 27.59 -3.88
CA THR A 301 -22.10 26.75 -2.70
C THR A 301 -23.46 26.09 -2.79
N ILE A 302 -23.58 24.86 -2.28
CA ILE A 302 -24.86 24.14 -2.13
C ILE A 302 -25.51 24.42 -0.76
N PRO A 303 -26.84 24.29 -0.62
CA PRO A 303 -27.56 24.64 0.61
C PRO A 303 -26.96 24.01 1.87
N PHE A 304 -26.54 22.75 1.82
CA PHE A 304 -25.90 22.08 2.94
C PHE A 304 -24.63 22.77 3.41
N LEU A 305 -23.69 23.10 2.50
CA LEU A 305 -22.45 23.78 2.89
C LEU A 305 -22.70 25.20 3.41
N LYS A 306 -23.75 25.89 2.93
CA LYS A 306 -24.18 27.16 3.53
C LYS A 306 -24.59 26.96 4.99
N SER A 307 -25.36 25.91 5.28
CA SER A 307 -25.74 25.56 6.66
C SER A 307 -24.52 25.20 7.51
N VAL A 308 -23.57 24.41 7.00
CA VAL A 308 -22.33 24.04 7.71
C VAL A 308 -21.49 25.29 8.05
N LYS A 309 -21.46 26.29 7.16
CA LYS A 309 -20.67 27.52 7.34
C LYS A 309 -21.04 28.29 8.60
N HIS A 310 -22.31 28.20 9.05
CA HIS A 310 -22.76 28.81 10.30
C HIS A 310 -22.13 28.18 11.55
N TYR A 311 -21.68 26.93 11.46
CA TYR A 311 -21.11 26.18 12.58
C TYR A 311 -19.59 26.04 12.49
N ASN A 312 -19.06 25.89 11.28
CA ASN A 312 -17.64 25.63 11.06
C ASN A 312 -17.19 26.18 9.70
N ASN A 313 -16.67 27.41 9.72
CA ASN A 313 -16.19 28.07 8.51
C ASN A 313 -14.92 27.42 7.95
N ASP A 314 -14.07 26.85 8.79
CA ASP A 314 -12.81 26.24 8.38
C ASP A 314 -13.04 24.95 7.61
N LEU A 315 -13.97 24.10 8.08
CA LEU A 315 -14.42 22.91 7.36
C LEU A 315 -14.99 23.25 5.98
N VAL A 316 -15.82 24.30 5.89
CA VAL A 316 -16.37 24.74 4.60
C VAL A 316 -15.27 25.30 3.70
N SER A 317 -14.33 26.07 4.24
CA SER A 317 -13.19 26.61 3.48
C SER A 317 -12.32 25.49 2.92
N TYR A 318 -12.10 24.43 3.70
CA TYR A 318 -11.40 23.22 3.25
C TYR A 318 -12.16 22.50 2.13
N LEU A 319 -13.46 22.22 2.32
CA LEU A 319 -14.29 21.52 1.33
C LEU A 319 -14.44 22.31 0.01
N LEU A 320 -14.41 23.64 0.08
CA LEU A 320 -14.45 24.52 -1.10
C LEU A 320 -13.06 24.78 -1.70
N GLY A 321 -12.00 24.29 -1.06
CA GLY A 321 -10.64 24.33 -1.59
C GLY A 321 -10.58 23.70 -2.98
N LYS A 322 -9.82 24.34 -3.89
CA LYS A 322 -9.78 23.96 -5.31
C LYS A 322 -9.49 22.47 -5.50
N GLU A 323 -8.44 21.96 -4.85
CA GLU A 323 -8.01 20.57 -5.05
C GLU A 323 -9.03 19.56 -4.52
N VAL A 324 -9.56 19.77 -3.31
CA VAL A 324 -10.58 18.88 -2.71
C VAL A 324 -11.84 18.81 -3.57
N LYS A 325 -12.33 19.97 -4.03
CA LYS A 325 -13.49 20.06 -4.91
C LYS A 325 -13.27 19.34 -6.23
N VAL A 326 -12.13 19.59 -6.88
CA VAL A 326 -11.76 18.95 -8.15
C VAL A 326 -11.68 17.44 -7.97
N PHE A 327 -11.02 16.97 -6.91
CA PHE A 327 -10.92 15.54 -6.62
C PHE A 327 -12.26 14.86 -6.40
N ILE A 328 -13.13 15.44 -5.56
CA ILE A 328 -14.46 14.86 -5.30
C ILE A 328 -15.24 14.78 -6.62
N ASN A 329 -15.26 15.84 -7.42
CA ASN A 329 -15.95 15.85 -8.70
C ASN A 329 -15.38 14.82 -9.68
N PHE A 330 -14.05 14.70 -9.77
CA PHE A 330 -13.35 13.71 -10.58
C PHE A 330 -13.80 12.27 -10.25
N VAL A 331 -13.84 11.92 -8.96
CA VAL A 331 -14.29 10.59 -8.53
C VAL A 331 -15.77 10.35 -8.85
N TYR A 332 -16.62 11.38 -8.74
CA TYR A 332 -18.02 11.26 -9.15
C TYR A 332 -18.18 11.14 -10.66
N GLU A 333 -17.37 11.81 -11.48
CA GLU A 333 -17.38 11.67 -12.94
C GLU A 333 -17.04 10.23 -13.35
N ILE A 334 -16.05 9.63 -12.68
CA ILE A 334 -15.71 8.21 -12.82
C ILE A 334 -16.90 7.31 -12.42
N ARG A 335 -17.55 7.58 -11.29
CA ARG A 335 -18.78 6.85 -10.90
C ARG A 335 -19.87 6.99 -11.95
N ASP A 336 -20.10 8.18 -12.46
CA ASP A 336 -21.15 8.45 -13.46
C ASP A 336 -20.84 7.65 -14.74
N ALA A 337 -19.57 7.58 -15.18
CA ALA A 337 -19.14 6.72 -16.28
C ALA A 337 -19.43 5.23 -16.01
N LEU A 338 -19.13 4.71 -14.80
CA LEU A 338 -19.44 3.33 -14.40
C LEU A 338 -20.94 2.99 -14.45
N GLN A 339 -21.80 3.97 -14.16
CA GLN A 339 -23.26 3.78 -14.11
C GLN A 339 -23.93 3.95 -15.48
N HIS A 340 -23.20 4.48 -16.47
CA HIS A 340 -23.69 4.72 -17.83
C HIS A 340 -23.01 3.78 -18.83
N ARG A 341 -23.39 3.86 -20.12
CA ARG A 341 -22.89 2.96 -21.18
C ARG A 341 -21.41 3.19 -21.54
N ASP A 342 -20.76 4.16 -20.91
CA ASP A 342 -19.38 4.56 -21.15
C ASP A 342 -18.46 3.90 -20.10
N TYR A 343 -18.47 2.56 -20.03
CA TYR A 343 -17.73 1.79 -19.03
C TYR A 343 -16.21 1.86 -19.29
N PHE A 344 -15.41 1.75 -18.23
CA PHE A 344 -13.94 1.71 -18.36
C PHE A 344 -13.50 0.53 -19.21
N GLN A 345 -12.41 0.74 -19.94
CA GLN A 345 -11.78 -0.34 -20.68
C GLN A 345 -10.39 -0.56 -20.12
N GLY A 346 -10.06 -1.83 -19.87
CA GLY A 346 -8.71 -2.21 -19.56
C GLY A 346 -7.98 -2.59 -20.83
N ILE A 347 -6.75 -2.11 -20.94
CA ILE A 347 -5.87 -2.41 -22.06
C ILE A 347 -4.66 -3.12 -21.48
N GLY A 348 -4.47 -4.37 -21.91
CA GLY A 348 -3.22 -5.08 -21.66
C GLY A 348 -2.12 -4.43 -22.48
N SER A 349 -1.16 -3.78 -21.81
CA SER A 349 0.02 -3.28 -22.51
C SER A 349 1.00 -4.42 -22.69
N SER A 350 1.25 -4.87 -23.93
CA SER A 350 2.39 -5.72 -24.24
C SER A 350 3.59 -4.83 -24.49
N SER A 351 4.17 -4.30 -23.42
CA SER A 351 5.35 -3.47 -23.56
C SER A 351 6.58 -4.36 -23.75
N PRO A 352 7.46 -4.07 -24.74
CA PRO A 352 8.78 -4.70 -24.82
C PRO A 352 9.63 -4.42 -23.57
N SER A 353 9.16 -3.54 -22.68
CA SER A 353 9.74 -3.28 -21.36
C SER A 353 9.63 -4.39 -20.34
N GLY A 354 8.77 -5.39 -20.55
CA GLY A 354 8.45 -6.41 -19.56
C GLY A 354 7.61 -5.92 -18.37
N LYS A 355 7.43 -4.59 -18.21
CA LYS A 355 6.35 -4.04 -17.40
C LYS A 355 5.14 -3.93 -18.30
N ASN A 356 4.23 -4.86 -18.13
CA ASN A 356 2.93 -4.81 -18.77
C ASN A 356 1.96 -4.29 -17.68
N PRO A 357 1.84 -2.97 -17.45
CA PRO A 357 0.80 -2.51 -16.55
C PRO A 357 -0.57 -2.83 -17.16
N ASN A 358 -1.53 -3.15 -16.29
CA ASN A 358 -2.93 -3.06 -16.67
C ASN A 358 -3.24 -1.57 -16.86
N LEU A 359 -3.53 -1.16 -18.09
CA LEU A 359 -3.84 0.23 -18.40
C LEU A 359 -5.34 0.46 -18.32
N LEU A 360 -5.75 1.52 -17.66
CA LEU A 360 -7.13 1.97 -17.55
C LEU A 360 -7.38 3.09 -18.55
N TRP A 361 -8.37 2.87 -19.42
CA TRP A 361 -8.97 3.93 -20.21
C TRP A 361 -10.25 4.41 -19.52
N ILE A 362 -10.29 5.70 -19.19
CA ILE A 362 -11.46 6.38 -18.62
C ILE A 362 -12.05 7.27 -19.72
N PRO A 363 -13.25 6.95 -20.26
CA PRO A 363 -13.90 7.81 -21.24
C PRO A 363 -14.30 9.11 -20.56
N TYR A 364 -13.63 10.20 -20.94
CA TYR A 364 -13.84 11.50 -20.31
C TYR A 364 -14.75 12.38 -21.17
N LYS A 365 -15.77 12.99 -20.56
CA LYS A 365 -16.67 13.94 -21.24
C LYS A 365 -16.19 15.39 -21.19
N ASP A 366 -15.37 15.73 -20.19
CA ASP A 366 -14.77 17.05 -20.01
C ASP A 366 -13.25 16.90 -19.80
N ALA A 367 -12.46 16.99 -20.90
CA ALA A 367 -10.98 16.91 -20.88
C ALA A 367 -10.33 17.88 -19.86
N ASP A 368 -11.07 18.92 -19.46
CA ASP A 368 -10.63 19.92 -18.51
C ASP A 368 -10.54 19.43 -17.06
N SER A 369 -11.27 18.41 -16.59
CA SER A 369 -11.32 18.14 -15.13
C SER A 369 -9.96 17.71 -14.56
N TYR A 370 -9.15 17.02 -15.37
CA TYR A 370 -7.78 16.60 -15.02
C TYR A 370 -6.78 17.77 -14.98
N THR A 371 -6.91 18.75 -15.88
CA THR A 371 -5.98 19.89 -15.98
C THR A 371 -6.02 20.79 -14.75
N HIS A 372 -7.06 20.64 -13.91
CA HIS A 372 -7.22 21.39 -12.68
C HIS A 372 -6.40 20.86 -11.50
N PHE A 373 -5.88 19.63 -11.58
CA PHE A 373 -4.98 19.08 -10.57
C PHE A 373 -3.58 19.70 -10.62
N SER A 374 -2.85 19.63 -9.50
CA SER A 374 -1.45 20.01 -9.48
C SER A 374 -0.62 19.02 -10.32
N LYS A 375 0.50 19.49 -10.90
CA LYS A 375 1.40 18.61 -11.68
C LYS A 375 1.87 17.39 -10.90
N ASP A 376 2.17 17.57 -9.62
CA ASP A 376 2.54 16.47 -8.72
C ASP A 376 1.44 15.40 -8.63
N PHE A 377 0.18 15.81 -8.46
CA PHE A 377 -0.93 14.87 -8.42
C PHE A 377 -1.12 14.16 -9.77
N GLN A 378 -0.98 14.88 -10.87
CA GLN A 378 -1.06 14.32 -12.23
C GLN A 378 0.02 13.26 -12.49
N GLU A 379 1.27 13.54 -12.11
CA GLU A 379 2.38 12.58 -12.22
C GLU A 379 2.12 11.33 -11.37
N ARG A 380 1.55 11.50 -10.17
CA ARG A 380 1.19 10.40 -9.27
C ARG A 380 0.00 9.57 -9.73
N LEU A 381 -0.91 10.11 -10.54
CA LEU A 381 -2.03 9.34 -11.10
C LEU A 381 -1.57 8.22 -12.05
N GLY A 382 -0.31 8.24 -12.49
CA GLY A 382 0.25 7.19 -13.33
C GLY A 382 -0.20 7.27 -14.78
N ILE A 383 -0.24 8.47 -15.35
CA ILE A 383 -0.53 8.63 -16.78
C ILE A 383 0.63 8.06 -17.59
N GLU A 384 0.34 7.06 -18.42
CA GLU A 384 1.32 6.41 -19.28
C GLU A 384 1.22 6.95 -20.71
N HIS A 385 0.01 7.24 -21.20
CA HIS A 385 -0.22 7.79 -22.54
C HIS A 385 -1.37 8.80 -22.57
N GLU A 386 -1.23 9.80 -23.43
CA GLU A 386 -2.28 10.75 -23.81
C GLU A 386 -2.68 10.43 -25.26
N ILE A 387 -3.97 10.23 -25.49
CA ILE A 387 -4.55 9.88 -26.80
C ILE A 387 -5.69 10.86 -27.07
N GLU A 388 -5.42 11.86 -27.91
CA GLU A 388 -6.35 12.97 -28.16
C GLU A 388 -6.77 13.63 -26.83
N ASP A 389 -8.07 13.66 -26.53
CA ASP A 389 -8.64 14.20 -25.29
C ASP A 389 -8.75 13.15 -24.16
N ASN A 390 -8.11 11.99 -24.30
CA ASN A 390 -8.20 10.88 -23.34
C ASN A 390 -6.83 10.49 -22.77
N PHE A 391 -6.86 9.81 -21.62
CA PHE A 391 -5.66 9.35 -20.91
C PHE A 391 -5.72 7.84 -20.64
N LEU A 392 -4.56 7.20 -20.72
CA LEU A 392 -4.33 5.83 -20.24
C LEU A 392 -3.54 5.89 -18.94
N PHE A 393 -4.11 5.30 -17.89
CA PHE A 393 -3.52 5.27 -16.56
C PHE A 393 -2.99 3.88 -16.23
N ASP A 394 -1.83 3.78 -15.60
CA ASP A 394 -1.42 2.60 -14.85
C ASP A 394 -2.44 2.36 -13.72
N MET A 395 -3.19 1.25 -13.78
CA MET A 395 -4.26 0.94 -12.82
C MET A 395 -3.78 0.91 -11.37
N HIS A 396 -2.57 0.41 -11.13
CA HIS A 396 -2.02 0.30 -9.78
C HIS A 396 -1.74 1.69 -9.21
N LYS A 397 -1.00 2.52 -9.95
CA LYS A 397 -0.69 3.90 -9.55
C LYS A 397 -1.96 4.73 -9.39
N PHE A 398 -2.89 4.60 -10.34
CA PHE A 398 -4.17 5.30 -10.32
C PHE A 398 -4.95 4.98 -9.05
N ALA A 399 -5.26 3.70 -8.80
CA ALA A 399 -6.07 3.30 -7.65
C ALA A 399 -5.40 3.67 -6.32
N ARG A 400 -4.07 3.52 -6.22
CA ARG A 400 -3.30 3.89 -5.02
C ARG A 400 -3.35 5.39 -4.76
N THR A 401 -3.16 6.21 -5.79
CA THR A 401 -3.22 7.68 -5.67
C THR A 401 -4.61 8.17 -5.28
N ILE A 402 -5.68 7.60 -5.87
CA ILE A 402 -7.05 7.91 -5.46
C ILE A 402 -7.30 7.49 -4.00
N PHE A 403 -6.83 6.32 -3.58
CA PHE A 403 -6.97 5.87 -2.19
C PHE A 403 -6.23 6.78 -1.21
N ASP A 404 -4.95 7.06 -1.45
CA ASP A 404 -4.12 7.86 -0.54
C ASP A 404 -4.63 9.31 -0.45
N TYR A 405 -5.05 9.92 -1.57
CA TYR A 405 -5.62 11.26 -1.55
C TYR A 405 -6.99 11.30 -0.85
N SER A 406 -7.80 10.25 -1.03
CA SER A 406 -9.05 10.08 -0.26
C SER A 406 -8.75 10.04 1.23
N VAL A 407 -7.79 9.22 1.67
CA VAL A 407 -7.38 9.13 3.09
C VAL A 407 -7.06 10.50 3.67
N VAL A 408 -6.28 11.33 2.95
CA VAL A 408 -5.99 12.71 3.35
C VAL A 408 -7.28 13.52 3.50
N ILE A 409 -8.18 13.48 2.52
CA ILE A 409 -9.46 14.20 2.58
C ILE A 409 -10.33 13.74 3.75
N PHE A 410 -10.50 12.43 3.95
CA PHE A 410 -11.28 11.89 5.06
C PHE A 410 -10.68 12.34 6.40
N ASN A 411 -9.37 12.20 6.59
CA ASN A 411 -8.73 12.59 7.85
C ASN A 411 -8.86 14.10 8.11
N SER A 412 -8.61 14.95 7.12
CA SER A 412 -8.74 16.40 7.25
C SER A 412 -10.18 16.83 7.57
N ILE A 413 -11.17 16.21 6.94
CA ILE A 413 -12.59 16.48 7.26
C ILE A 413 -12.90 16.05 8.69
N MET A 414 -12.50 14.84 9.09
CA MET A 414 -12.79 14.32 10.42
C MET A 414 -12.10 15.13 11.53
N GLU A 415 -10.88 15.61 11.27
CA GLU A 415 -10.15 16.50 12.17
C GLU A 415 -10.75 17.90 12.24
N ALA A 416 -11.22 18.45 11.10
CA ALA A 416 -11.86 19.76 11.04
C ALA A 416 -13.27 19.75 11.65
N ILE A 417 -13.96 18.60 11.68
CA ILE A 417 -15.22 18.48 12.41
C ILE A 417 -14.94 18.81 13.87
N ASN A 418 -15.49 19.94 14.32
CA ASN A 418 -15.28 20.44 15.66
C ASN A 418 -16.00 19.52 16.64
N VAL A 419 -15.27 18.50 17.08
CA VAL A 419 -15.80 17.57 18.05
C VAL A 419 -15.83 18.20 19.45
N ASN A 420 -15.49 19.48 19.69
CA ASN A 420 -15.74 20.16 20.99
C ASN A 420 -17.22 20.16 21.45
N LEU A 421 -18.15 19.59 20.67
CA LEU A 421 -19.38 19.00 21.22
C LEU A 421 -19.12 17.92 22.32
N TYR A 422 -17.89 17.41 22.47
CA TYR A 422 -17.30 16.71 23.62
C TYR A 422 -17.49 17.47 24.92
N ALA A 423 -17.52 18.82 24.88
CA ALA A 423 -17.77 19.65 26.04
C ALA A 423 -19.15 19.40 26.65
N LYS A 424 -20.09 18.80 25.90
CA LYS A 424 -21.42 18.38 26.39
C LYS A 424 -21.42 16.99 27.06
N LEU A 425 -20.33 16.23 26.99
CA LEU A 425 -20.20 14.99 27.76
C LEU A 425 -19.97 15.34 29.25
N SER A 426 -20.60 14.59 30.15
CA SER A 426 -20.29 14.68 31.57
C SER A 426 -18.83 14.27 31.82
N GLU A 427 -18.19 14.85 32.83
CA GLU A 427 -16.79 14.53 33.20
C GLU A 427 -16.50 13.02 33.36
N PRO A 428 -17.40 12.19 33.93
CA PRO A 428 -17.20 10.75 33.97
C PRO A 428 -17.10 10.11 32.58
N ASN A 429 -17.92 10.55 31.63
CA ASN A 429 -17.93 10.01 30.27
C ASN A 429 -16.69 10.45 29.48
N LYS A 430 -16.20 11.67 29.71
CA LYS A 430 -14.92 12.13 29.14
C LYS A 430 -13.76 11.25 29.61
N LYS A 431 -13.64 11.00 30.93
CA LYS A 431 -12.57 10.15 31.49
C LYS A 431 -12.59 8.72 30.94
N VAL A 432 -13.78 8.12 30.78
CA VAL A 432 -13.92 6.78 30.17
C VAL A 432 -13.47 6.79 28.71
N LEU A 433 -13.82 7.85 27.98
CA LEU A 433 -13.44 7.99 26.58
C LEU A 433 -11.93 8.22 26.40
N ASP A 434 -11.34 9.14 27.17
CA ASP A 434 -9.90 9.44 27.14
C ASP A 434 -9.08 8.20 27.46
N LYS A 435 -9.53 7.42 28.46
CA LYS A 435 -8.92 6.12 28.80
C LYS A 435 -8.98 5.15 27.62
N LYS A 436 -10.13 4.99 26.96
CA LYS A 436 -10.27 4.11 25.78
C LYS A 436 -9.44 4.59 24.59
N ILE A 437 -9.33 5.91 24.38
CA ILE A 437 -8.48 6.51 23.33
C ILE A 437 -7.02 6.18 23.62
N LYS A 438 -6.57 6.39 24.87
CA LYS A 438 -5.20 6.08 25.29
C LYS A 438 -4.88 4.59 25.17
N GLU A 439 -5.72 3.70 25.70
CA GLU A 439 -5.57 2.23 25.57
C GLU A 439 -5.52 1.77 24.11
N PHE A 440 -6.17 2.50 23.21
CA PHE A 440 -6.13 2.22 21.79
C PHE A 440 -4.84 2.72 21.12
N ILE A 441 -4.43 3.96 21.39
CA ILE A 441 -3.17 4.55 20.90
C ILE A 441 -1.97 3.72 21.37
N ASP A 442 -2.01 3.28 22.62
CA ASP A 442 -0.95 2.48 23.24
C ASP A 442 -0.98 1.02 22.77
N GLY A 443 -1.98 0.61 21.96
CA GLY A 443 -2.12 -0.76 21.46
C GLY A 443 -2.53 -1.79 22.53
N ASP A 444 -2.88 -1.31 23.73
CA ASP A 444 -3.24 -2.11 24.90
C ASP A 444 -4.66 -2.69 24.84
N SER A 445 -5.47 -2.31 23.84
CA SER A 445 -6.78 -2.94 23.66
C SER A 445 -6.62 -4.44 23.41
N TYR A 446 -7.22 -5.24 24.32
CA TYR A 446 -7.13 -6.71 24.37
C TYR A 446 -7.50 -7.40 23.04
N THR A 447 -8.21 -6.71 22.15
CA THR A 447 -8.70 -7.20 20.85
C THR A 447 -7.81 -6.88 19.66
N MET A 448 -6.84 -5.97 19.77
CA MET A 448 -6.08 -5.46 18.61
C MET A 448 -4.60 -5.19 18.92
N ARG A 449 -3.91 -6.11 19.58
CA ARG A 449 -2.44 -6.09 19.78
C ARG A 449 -1.62 -6.15 18.47
N ILE A 450 -2.08 -5.55 17.38
CA ILE A 450 -1.25 -5.16 16.25
C ILE A 450 -0.58 -3.86 16.68
N GLY A 451 0.55 -3.97 17.38
CA GLY A 451 1.37 -2.83 17.79
C GLY A 451 2.16 -2.23 16.62
N LYS A 452 3.09 -1.32 16.94
CA LYS A 452 4.04 -0.69 16.01
C LYS A 452 4.90 -1.68 15.21
N ASP A 453 4.95 -2.96 15.61
CA ASP A 453 5.79 -4.00 15.03
C ASP A 453 5.07 -4.93 14.03
N SER A 454 3.96 -4.49 13.42
CA SER A 454 3.23 -5.33 12.46
C SER A 454 4.08 -5.70 11.25
N LEU A 455 4.05 -6.97 10.86
CA LEU A 455 4.69 -7.43 9.62
C LEU A 455 4.11 -6.78 8.35
N TYR A 456 2.89 -6.23 8.42
CA TYR A 456 2.18 -5.70 7.25
C TYR A 456 2.23 -4.19 7.07
N PHE A 457 2.54 -3.43 8.12
CA PHE A 457 2.43 -1.96 8.06
C PHE A 457 3.78 -1.34 8.42
N ASN A 458 4.21 -0.39 7.59
CA ASN A 458 5.42 0.41 7.78
C ASN A 458 5.08 1.76 8.41
#